data_AF-A0A6H9I8F8-F1
#
_entry.id   AF-A0A6H9I8F8-F1
#
_cell.length_a   1.000
_cell.length_b   1.000
_cell.length_c   1.000
_cell.angle_alpha   90.00
_cell.angle_beta   90.00
_cell.angle_gamma   90.00
#
_symmetry.space_group_name_H-M   'P 1'
#
loop_
_entity.id
_entity.type
_entity.pdbx_description
1 polymer ?
#
loop_
_entity_poly.entity_id
_entity_poly.type
_entity_poly.pdbx_seq_one_letter_code
_entity_poly.pdbx_strand_id
1 'polypeptide(L)'
;MARSPAVAAFAVAFLLAALAWAVPARAANYELAIDAPEELVEPLRERTLLGRWREEPGFDREQLPLFVERAKEEAAAIVRAAGYFSGNVAVSVDEPRAGGLPRVRIAVDAGARTTVNRVDLGIDGPAAARRMRETLVERWPLPEGAFFRSDEWEQGKRLLLDILQQSGFVRARIVASRAEVDPRLTAASLSLRIDTGERLAFGPTTIKGLARYDRSIVEALVPWQPASEGRAGSGDPYSFEQLLTLQGRLRASGYFDGVSVLPDLAAVESDPARTTVPVIVEVAERKTQRAMFGVGYSTDEGPRGLLGYEHRNLFGRGWQLESGLLWQVVRRRVFASVRTPQQASGHYYQAGARIERLDVQGELTDKRTLFVGQGKHAEDTEVFVSLQYQLEQRALPLSAADDGRRALTLGYAWNRRRLDSTIDPRSGYSISTQLSGAVRGLGSDRSFARLYARMMRFWPMPRESMLGNGLLIAMAEVGYVLATSRRDIPSENLFRTGGAQSIRGYDYLSIGVPEGGAIVGGRVLALGSLEYQHPIAPKWYGAAFVDIGDASDRWVDYRAVRGYGAGVRWRSPVGPVSLDLAYGQSVHRWRLHLAVGYAF
;
A
#
# COMPACT_ATOMS: atom_id res chain seq x y z
N MET A 1 -30.80 40.86 -37.35
CA MET A 1 -31.78 39.83 -36.91
C MET A 1 -31.17 38.45 -37.10
N ALA A 2 -30.70 37.81 -36.05
CA ALA A 2 -30.39 36.37 -36.03
C ALA A 2 -30.28 35.95 -34.56
N ARG A 3 -31.16 35.04 -34.13
CA ARG A 3 -31.31 34.59 -32.73
C ARG A 3 -30.32 33.46 -32.43
N SER A 4 -29.79 33.47 -31.20
CA SER A 4 -28.78 32.53 -30.70
C SER A 4 -29.37 31.16 -30.31
N PRO A 5 -28.58 30.06 -30.40
CA PRO A 5 -29.04 28.69 -30.18
C PRO A 5 -28.75 28.19 -28.75
N ALA A 6 -28.87 29.04 -27.72
CA ALA A 6 -28.48 28.69 -26.35
C ALA A 6 -29.64 28.26 -25.43
N VAL A 7 -30.90 28.45 -25.85
CA VAL A 7 -32.08 28.12 -25.02
C VAL A 7 -32.62 26.72 -25.30
N ALA A 8 -32.23 26.09 -26.42
CA ALA A 8 -32.71 24.76 -26.81
C ALA A 8 -32.03 23.60 -26.06
N ALA A 9 -30.79 23.77 -25.58
CA ALA A 9 -30.04 22.67 -24.95
C ALA A 9 -30.49 22.38 -23.50
N PHE A 10 -30.99 23.38 -22.76
CA PHE A 10 -31.48 23.20 -21.39
C PHE A 10 -32.89 22.60 -21.34
N ALA A 11 -33.71 22.81 -22.37
CA ALA A 11 -35.05 22.25 -22.46
C ALA A 11 -35.04 20.75 -22.84
N VAL A 12 -34.05 20.28 -23.60
CA VAL A 12 -33.94 18.86 -23.99
C VAL A 12 -33.41 17.98 -22.84
N ALA A 13 -32.56 18.52 -21.96
CA ALA A 13 -32.09 17.78 -20.77
C ALA A 13 -33.20 17.57 -19.72
N PHE A 14 -34.12 18.52 -19.57
CA PHE A 14 -35.26 18.37 -18.64
C PHE A 14 -36.34 17.42 -19.20
N LEU A 15 -36.53 17.38 -20.52
CA LEU A 15 -37.44 16.43 -21.16
C LEU A 15 -36.90 14.99 -21.18
N LEU A 16 -35.58 14.79 -21.29
CA LEU A 16 -34.98 13.46 -21.18
C LEU A 16 -34.87 12.96 -19.73
N ALA A 17 -34.77 13.87 -18.74
CA ALA A 17 -34.89 13.51 -17.32
C ALA A 17 -36.35 13.20 -16.91
N ALA A 18 -37.34 13.86 -17.52
CA ALA A 18 -38.75 13.57 -17.28
C ALA A 18 -39.24 12.28 -17.98
N LEU A 19 -38.63 11.86 -19.09
CA LEU A 19 -38.93 10.57 -19.74
C LEU A 19 -38.22 9.36 -19.10
N ALA A 20 -37.27 9.58 -18.19
CA ALA A 20 -36.67 8.49 -17.41
C ALA A 20 -37.50 8.12 -16.16
N TRP A 21 -38.51 8.91 -15.81
CA TRP A 21 -39.32 8.76 -14.58
C TRP A 21 -40.80 8.53 -14.88
N ALA A 22 -41.07 7.56 -15.74
CA ALA A 22 -42.34 6.86 -15.76
C ALA A 22 -42.08 5.43 -16.24
N VAL A 23 -41.31 4.66 -15.47
CA VAL A 23 -41.53 3.21 -15.48
C VAL A 23 -43.00 3.07 -15.08
N PRO A 24 -43.88 2.49 -15.91
CA PRO A 24 -45.25 2.28 -15.51
C PRO A 24 -45.19 1.52 -14.19
N ALA A 25 -45.76 2.08 -13.13
CA ALA A 25 -45.90 1.35 -11.87
C ALA A 25 -46.60 0.04 -12.24
N ARG A 26 -45.84 -1.05 -12.23
CA ARG A 26 -46.37 -2.35 -12.64
C ARG A 26 -47.50 -2.65 -11.68
N ALA A 27 -48.68 -2.92 -12.22
CA ALA A 27 -49.82 -3.27 -11.41
C ALA A 27 -49.44 -4.50 -10.60
N ALA A 28 -49.43 -4.36 -9.27
CA ALA A 28 -49.08 -5.46 -8.40
C ALA A 28 -50.12 -6.59 -8.57
N ASN A 29 -49.64 -7.82 -8.65
CA ASN A 29 -50.48 -9.01 -8.75
C ASN A 29 -51.27 -9.25 -7.43
N TYR A 30 -50.70 -8.81 -6.31
CA TYR A 30 -51.26 -8.85 -4.95
C TYR A 30 -50.51 -7.87 -4.04
N GLU A 31 -51.11 -7.52 -2.91
CA GLU A 31 -50.44 -6.75 -1.85
C GLU A 31 -49.67 -7.70 -0.92
N LEU A 32 -48.35 -7.58 -0.86
CA LEU A 32 -47.51 -8.38 0.05
C LEU A 32 -47.20 -7.59 1.33
N ALA A 33 -47.68 -8.08 2.47
CA ALA A 33 -47.32 -7.59 3.80
C ALA A 33 -46.39 -8.59 4.49
N ILE A 34 -45.24 -8.12 4.99
CA ILE A 34 -44.29 -8.96 5.73
C ILE A 34 -44.22 -8.40 7.16
N ASP A 35 -44.58 -9.25 8.11
CA ASP A 35 -44.53 -8.97 9.55
C ASP A 35 -43.48 -9.88 10.17
N ALA A 36 -42.27 -9.37 10.30
CA ALA A 36 -41.09 -10.10 10.73
C ALA A 36 -40.06 -9.14 11.34
N PRO A 37 -39.09 -9.62 12.14
CA PRO A 37 -37.92 -8.84 12.52
C PRO A 37 -37.26 -8.14 11.32
N GLU A 38 -36.75 -6.93 11.54
CA GLU A 38 -36.25 -6.04 10.48
C GLU A 38 -35.21 -6.71 9.56
N GLU A 39 -34.30 -7.53 10.12
CA GLU A 39 -33.27 -8.25 9.37
C GLU A 39 -33.81 -9.32 8.39
N LEU A 40 -35.07 -9.74 8.55
CA LEU A 40 -35.72 -10.77 7.73
C LEU A 40 -36.62 -10.20 6.63
N VAL A 41 -37.02 -8.92 6.73
CA VAL A 41 -38.01 -8.32 5.83
C VAL A 41 -37.54 -8.30 4.38
N GLU A 42 -36.33 -7.80 4.11
CA GLU A 42 -35.77 -7.77 2.74
C GLU A 42 -35.48 -9.18 2.19
N PRO A 43 -34.81 -10.09 2.92
CA PRO A 43 -34.61 -11.46 2.44
C PRO A 43 -35.91 -12.18 2.07
N LEU A 44 -36.97 -12.02 2.88
CA LEU A 44 -38.29 -12.60 2.60
C LEU A 44 -38.92 -11.97 1.36
N ARG A 45 -38.74 -10.66 1.14
CA ARG A 45 -39.25 -9.96 -0.05
C ARG A 45 -38.48 -10.30 -1.32
N GLU A 46 -37.18 -10.50 -1.26
CA GLU A 46 -36.37 -10.70 -2.47
C GLU A 46 -36.29 -12.17 -2.89
N ARG A 47 -36.32 -13.11 -1.93
CA ARG A 47 -35.99 -14.51 -2.20
C ARG A 47 -37.20 -15.43 -2.29
N THR A 48 -38.33 -15.07 -1.67
CA THR A 48 -39.56 -15.86 -1.81
C THR A 48 -40.19 -15.66 -3.19
N LEU A 49 -40.91 -16.66 -3.68
CA LEU A 49 -41.71 -16.55 -4.90
C LEU A 49 -42.77 -15.45 -4.80
N LEU A 50 -43.42 -15.31 -3.64
CA LEU A 50 -44.39 -14.24 -3.40
C LEU A 50 -43.77 -12.84 -3.49
N GLY A 51 -42.53 -12.70 -3.04
CA GLY A 51 -41.80 -11.45 -3.16
C GLY A 51 -41.39 -11.13 -4.60
N ARG A 52 -40.79 -12.11 -5.29
CA ARG A 52 -40.30 -11.96 -6.67
C ARG A 52 -41.41 -11.72 -7.69
N TRP A 53 -42.57 -12.37 -7.52
CA TRP A 53 -43.66 -12.33 -8.49
C TRP A 53 -44.76 -11.31 -8.14
N ARG A 54 -44.48 -10.38 -7.24
CA ARG A 54 -45.41 -9.29 -6.89
C ARG A 54 -45.78 -8.44 -8.10
N GLU A 55 -44.84 -8.23 -9.02
CA GLU A 55 -44.99 -7.34 -10.18
C GLU A 55 -44.59 -8.00 -11.52
N GLU A 56 -44.37 -9.32 -11.52
CA GLU A 56 -43.94 -10.06 -12.72
C GLU A 56 -45.13 -10.29 -13.68
N PRO A 57 -44.96 -10.04 -15.00
CA PRO A 57 -46.00 -10.26 -15.99
C PRO A 57 -46.24 -11.75 -16.25
N GLY A 58 -47.49 -12.15 -16.47
CA GLY A 58 -47.87 -13.54 -16.72
C GLY A 58 -48.24 -14.34 -15.47
N PHE A 59 -48.37 -13.68 -14.32
CA PHE A 59 -48.93 -14.29 -13.11
C PHE A 59 -50.42 -14.62 -13.29
N ASP A 60 -50.78 -15.88 -13.08
CA ASP A 60 -52.17 -16.32 -13.05
C ASP A 60 -52.65 -16.44 -11.59
N ARG A 61 -53.83 -15.90 -11.29
CA ARG A 61 -54.42 -15.95 -9.95
C ARG A 61 -54.66 -17.38 -9.47
N GLU A 62 -54.89 -18.33 -10.37
CA GLU A 62 -55.04 -19.75 -10.02
C GLU A 62 -53.76 -20.36 -9.42
N GLN A 63 -52.59 -19.75 -9.65
CA GLN A 63 -51.31 -20.21 -9.11
C GLN A 63 -51.02 -19.71 -7.69
N LEU A 64 -51.79 -18.73 -7.19
CA LEU A 64 -51.55 -18.10 -5.90
C LEU A 64 -51.50 -19.10 -4.72
N PRO A 65 -52.39 -20.12 -4.62
CA PRO A 65 -52.31 -21.11 -3.55
C PRO A 65 -51.00 -21.91 -3.54
N LEU A 66 -50.49 -22.26 -4.73
CA LEU A 66 -49.20 -22.95 -4.87
C LEU A 66 -48.05 -22.05 -4.40
N PHE A 67 -48.10 -20.76 -4.75
CA PHE A 67 -47.08 -19.78 -4.34
C PHE A 67 -47.08 -19.57 -2.83
N VAL A 68 -48.27 -19.60 -2.20
CA VAL A 68 -48.41 -19.51 -0.74
C VAL A 68 -47.79 -20.72 -0.05
N GLU A 69 -48.09 -21.93 -0.49
CA GLU A 69 -47.48 -23.14 0.08
C GLU A 69 -45.96 -23.15 -0.10
N ARG A 70 -45.48 -22.76 -1.30
CA ARG A 70 -44.04 -22.69 -1.56
C ARG A 70 -43.35 -21.60 -0.74
N ALA A 71 -44.00 -20.46 -0.57
CA ALA A 71 -43.46 -19.36 0.23
C ALA A 71 -43.40 -19.70 1.72
N LYS A 72 -44.28 -20.55 2.26
CA LYS A 72 -44.14 -21.07 3.65
C LYS A 72 -42.82 -21.81 3.81
N GLU A 73 -42.48 -22.70 2.88
CA GLU A 73 -41.21 -23.45 2.90
C GLU A 73 -40.00 -22.53 2.72
N GLU A 74 -40.05 -21.61 1.75
CA GLU A 74 -38.97 -20.67 1.44
C GLU A 74 -38.72 -19.69 2.60
N ALA A 75 -39.79 -19.12 3.16
CA ALA A 75 -39.69 -18.23 4.31
C ALA A 75 -39.17 -18.96 5.54
N ALA A 76 -39.64 -20.18 5.83
CA ALA A 76 -39.08 -20.98 6.91
C ALA A 76 -37.59 -21.29 6.70
N ALA A 77 -37.15 -21.55 5.47
CA ALA A 77 -35.74 -21.74 5.16
C ALA A 77 -34.91 -20.46 5.37
N ILE A 78 -35.43 -19.30 4.97
CA ILE A 78 -34.79 -17.99 5.17
C ILE A 78 -34.63 -17.68 6.67
N VAL A 79 -35.70 -17.90 7.45
CA VAL A 79 -35.73 -17.69 8.90
C VAL A 79 -34.72 -18.59 9.60
N ARG A 80 -34.67 -19.88 9.25
CA ARG A 80 -33.67 -20.83 9.77
C ARG A 80 -32.24 -20.45 9.37
N ALA A 81 -32.01 -20.07 8.11
CA ALA A 81 -30.69 -19.65 7.63
C ALA A 81 -30.15 -18.41 8.39
N ALA A 82 -31.06 -17.53 8.82
CA ALA A 82 -30.72 -16.38 9.66
C ALA A 82 -30.43 -16.73 11.13
N GLY A 83 -30.70 -17.97 11.56
CA GLY A 83 -30.42 -18.47 12.91
C GLY A 83 -31.66 -18.68 13.79
N TYR A 84 -32.87 -18.54 13.26
CA TYR A 84 -34.12 -18.70 14.02
C TYR A 84 -34.73 -20.09 13.76
N PHE A 85 -34.26 -21.10 14.47
CA PHE A 85 -34.69 -22.50 14.24
C PHE A 85 -35.98 -22.88 14.97
N SER A 86 -36.34 -22.14 16.02
CA SER A 86 -37.62 -22.23 16.73
C SER A 86 -38.73 -21.39 16.08
N GLY A 87 -38.39 -20.60 15.05
CA GLY A 87 -39.30 -19.66 14.44
C GLY A 87 -40.43 -20.33 13.68
N ASN A 88 -41.63 -19.77 13.79
CA ASN A 88 -42.82 -20.21 13.09
C ASN A 88 -43.19 -19.21 11.99
N VAL A 89 -43.52 -19.72 10.82
CA VAL A 89 -43.94 -18.92 9.67
C VAL A 89 -45.38 -19.25 9.34
N ALA A 90 -46.22 -18.23 9.30
CA ALA A 90 -47.58 -18.30 8.79
C ALA A 90 -47.69 -17.45 7.53
N VAL A 91 -48.25 -18.02 6.46
CA VAL A 91 -48.61 -17.29 5.25
C VAL A 91 -50.12 -17.38 5.08
N SER A 92 -50.79 -16.23 5.07
CA SER A 92 -52.23 -16.12 4.90
C SER A 92 -52.57 -15.25 3.70
N VAL A 93 -53.71 -15.52 3.08
CA VAL A 93 -54.27 -14.71 1.99
C VAL A 93 -55.62 -14.17 2.43
N ASP A 94 -55.76 -12.85 2.45
CA ASP A 94 -57.02 -12.17 2.68
C ASP A 94 -57.61 -11.75 1.32
N GLU A 95 -58.73 -12.36 0.94
CA GLU A 95 -59.46 -11.96 -0.26
C GLU A 95 -60.31 -10.69 0.00
N PRO A 96 -60.22 -9.67 -0.86
CA PRO A 96 -60.95 -8.43 -0.66
C PRO A 96 -62.44 -8.60 -0.97
N ARG A 97 -63.29 -8.09 -0.07
CA ARG A 97 -64.77 -8.16 -0.18
C ARG A 97 -65.35 -7.34 -1.35
N ALA A 98 -64.57 -6.48 -2.01
CA ALA A 98 -65.06 -5.53 -3.01
C ALA A 98 -64.08 -5.28 -4.18
N GLY A 99 -63.60 -6.35 -4.83
CA GLY A 99 -62.90 -6.26 -6.13
C GLY A 99 -61.45 -5.71 -6.09
N GLY A 100 -60.82 -5.66 -4.93
CA GLY A 100 -59.41 -5.26 -4.77
C GLY A 100 -58.39 -6.35 -5.15
N LEU A 101 -57.11 -6.07 -4.93
CA LEU A 101 -56.05 -7.07 -5.00
C LEU A 101 -56.07 -7.97 -3.74
N PRO A 102 -55.81 -9.29 -3.86
CA PRO A 102 -55.63 -10.15 -2.70
C PRO A 102 -54.45 -9.66 -1.87
N ARG A 103 -54.59 -9.70 -0.54
CA ARG A 103 -53.53 -9.31 0.38
C ARG A 103 -52.88 -10.57 0.96
N VAL A 104 -51.62 -10.78 0.64
CA VAL A 104 -50.84 -11.92 1.15
C VAL A 104 -49.98 -11.43 2.30
N ARG A 105 -50.14 -12.05 3.48
CA ARG A 105 -49.36 -11.73 4.68
C ARG A 105 -48.41 -12.88 5.00
N ILE A 106 -47.11 -12.57 5.08
CA ILE A 106 -46.10 -13.45 5.67
C ILE A 106 -45.85 -12.96 7.09
N ALA A 107 -46.35 -13.69 8.08
CA ALA A 107 -46.10 -13.41 9.49
C ALA A 107 -45.05 -14.39 10.03
N VAL A 108 -43.99 -13.85 10.62
CA VAL A 108 -42.89 -14.62 11.20
C VAL A 108 -42.80 -14.31 12.68
N ASP A 109 -43.12 -15.31 13.50
CA ASP A 109 -42.71 -15.33 14.89
C ASP A 109 -41.33 -16.00 14.96
N ALA A 110 -40.27 -15.18 14.94
CA ALA A 110 -38.91 -15.69 14.82
C ALA A 110 -38.43 -16.43 16.09
N GLY A 111 -39.04 -16.17 17.25
CA GLY A 111 -38.56 -16.69 18.53
C GLY A 111 -37.14 -16.21 18.89
N ALA A 112 -36.49 -16.88 19.84
CA ALA A 112 -35.11 -16.58 20.20
C ALA A 112 -34.12 -17.15 19.16
N ARG A 113 -33.08 -16.37 18.86
CA ARG A 113 -32.03 -16.78 17.93
C ARG A 113 -31.17 -17.88 18.54
N THR A 114 -30.87 -18.90 17.76
CA THR A 114 -30.05 -20.03 18.19
C THR A 114 -28.63 -19.57 18.53
N THR A 115 -28.15 -19.92 19.73
CA THR A 115 -26.78 -19.64 20.18
C THR A 115 -25.90 -20.87 20.09
N VAL A 116 -24.63 -20.69 19.73
CA VAL A 116 -23.62 -21.76 19.74
C VAL A 116 -23.21 -22.04 21.18
N ASN A 117 -23.53 -23.23 21.69
CA ASN A 117 -23.23 -23.61 23.07
C ASN A 117 -21.96 -24.47 23.21
N ARG A 118 -21.55 -25.14 22.13
CA ARG A 118 -20.39 -26.00 22.11
C ARG A 118 -19.74 -25.99 20.73
N VAL A 119 -18.42 -25.86 20.72
CA VAL A 119 -17.61 -25.95 19.50
C VAL A 119 -16.49 -26.98 19.68
N ASP A 120 -16.55 -28.07 18.92
CA ASP A 120 -15.51 -29.09 18.87
C ASP A 120 -14.75 -29.03 17.54
N LEU A 121 -13.62 -28.32 17.53
CA LEU A 121 -12.69 -28.27 16.40
C LEU A 121 -11.52 -29.23 16.63
N GLY A 122 -11.55 -30.36 15.94
CA GLY A 122 -10.47 -31.35 15.95
C GLY A 122 -9.62 -31.29 14.68
N ILE A 123 -8.31 -31.16 14.86
CA ILE A 123 -7.33 -31.10 13.77
C ILE A 123 -6.43 -32.32 13.88
N ASP A 124 -6.56 -33.22 12.91
CA ASP A 124 -5.77 -34.44 12.79
C ASP A 124 -4.63 -34.20 11.80
N GLY A 125 -3.39 -34.49 12.23
CA GLY A 125 -2.21 -34.20 11.43
C GLY A 125 -0.91 -34.14 12.23
N PRO A 126 0.22 -33.82 11.57
CA PRO A 126 1.53 -33.75 12.22
C PRO A 126 1.60 -32.65 13.30
N ALA A 127 2.66 -32.65 14.10
CA ALA A 127 2.85 -31.66 15.17
C ALA A 127 2.78 -30.20 14.67
N ALA A 128 3.19 -29.94 13.43
CA ALA A 128 3.07 -28.63 12.81
C ALA A 128 1.61 -28.18 12.64
N ALA A 129 0.69 -29.07 12.26
CA ALA A 129 -0.74 -28.77 12.15
C ALA A 129 -1.36 -28.51 13.53
N ARG A 130 -0.98 -29.30 14.54
CA ARG A 130 -1.46 -29.13 15.91
C ARG A 130 -1.09 -27.76 16.50
N ARG A 131 0.08 -27.20 16.15
CA ARG A 131 0.47 -25.83 16.54
C ARG A 131 -0.40 -24.74 15.93
N MET A 132 -1.07 -25.00 14.80
CA MET A 132 -1.99 -24.03 14.18
C MET A 132 -3.38 -23.99 14.85
N ARG A 133 -3.67 -24.91 15.78
CA ARG A 133 -4.99 -25.01 16.41
C ARG A 133 -5.43 -23.69 17.04
N GLU A 134 -4.55 -23.03 17.78
CA GLU A 134 -4.86 -21.75 18.43
C GLU A 134 -5.26 -20.68 17.41
N THR A 135 -4.48 -20.54 16.33
CA THR A 135 -4.79 -19.62 15.23
C THR A 135 -6.10 -19.95 14.54
N LEU A 136 -6.40 -21.24 14.31
CA LEU A 136 -7.63 -21.68 13.67
C LEU A 136 -8.86 -21.43 14.55
N VAL A 137 -8.73 -21.63 15.86
CA VAL A 137 -9.79 -21.32 16.85
C VAL A 137 -10.02 -19.81 16.94
N GLU A 138 -8.96 -19.01 16.99
CA GLU A 138 -9.06 -17.54 17.05
C GLU A 138 -9.71 -16.96 15.79
N ARG A 139 -9.49 -17.57 14.63
CA ARG A 139 -10.06 -17.14 13.34
C ARG A 139 -11.45 -17.71 13.06
N TRP A 140 -11.95 -18.63 13.90
CA TRP A 140 -13.24 -19.27 13.69
C TRP A 140 -14.40 -18.28 13.91
N PRO A 141 -15.32 -18.10 12.95
CA PRO A 141 -16.36 -17.06 13.04
C PRO A 141 -17.48 -17.37 14.04
N LEU A 142 -17.60 -18.62 14.50
CA LEU A 142 -18.69 -19.07 15.37
C LEU A 142 -18.16 -19.61 16.71
N PRO A 143 -17.47 -18.79 17.55
CA PRO A 143 -17.05 -19.21 18.87
C PRO A 143 -18.25 -19.51 19.78
N GLU A 144 -18.01 -20.17 20.91
CA GLU A 144 -19.06 -20.39 21.91
C GLU A 144 -19.64 -19.05 22.40
N GLY A 145 -20.97 -18.98 22.47
CA GLY A 145 -21.73 -17.76 22.77
C GLY A 145 -22.15 -16.94 21.54
N ALA A 146 -21.61 -17.22 20.35
CA ALA A 146 -22.03 -16.55 19.12
C ALA A 146 -23.43 -17.01 18.66
N PHE A 147 -24.11 -16.17 17.87
CA PHE A 147 -25.34 -16.59 17.20
C PHE A 147 -25.03 -17.52 16.03
N PHE A 148 -25.74 -18.64 15.95
CA PHE A 148 -25.51 -19.61 14.88
C PHE A 148 -26.14 -19.13 13.56
N ARG A 149 -25.35 -19.16 12.49
CA ARG A 149 -25.80 -18.91 11.11
C ARG A 149 -25.20 -19.94 10.17
N SER A 150 -26.04 -20.50 9.28
CA SER A 150 -25.60 -21.52 8.32
C SER A 150 -24.53 -20.99 7.35
N ASP A 151 -24.66 -19.74 6.92
CA ASP A 151 -23.68 -19.11 6.03
C ASP A 151 -22.30 -18.94 6.69
N GLU A 152 -22.27 -18.56 7.97
CA GLU A 152 -21.03 -18.40 8.74
C GLU A 152 -20.36 -19.75 9.04
N TRP A 153 -21.17 -20.82 9.22
CA TRP A 153 -20.65 -22.19 9.33
C TRP A 153 -19.93 -22.64 8.06
N GLU A 154 -20.55 -22.45 6.90
CA GLU A 154 -19.94 -22.81 5.61
C GLU A 154 -18.71 -21.94 5.29
N GLN A 155 -18.77 -20.64 5.58
CA GLN A 155 -17.64 -19.73 5.39
C GLN A 155 -16.48 -20.06 6.34
N GLY A 156 -16.78 -20.37 7.60
CA GLY A 156 -15.78 -20.80 8.58
C GLY A 156 -15.04 -22.05 8.12
N LYS A 157 -15.77 -23.07 7.64
CA LYS A 157 -15.15 -24.30 7.11
C LYS A 157 -14.17 -24.02 5.97
N ARG A 158 -14.55 -23.17 5.03
CA ARG A 158 -13.68 -22.76 3.91
C ARG A 158 -12.47 -21.97 4.40
N LEU A 159 -12.68 -21.02 5.31
CA LEU A 159 -11.61 -20.22 5.92
C LEU A 159 -10.54 -21.10 6.58
N LEU A 160 -10.94 -22.09 7.39
CA LEU A 160 -9.99 -22.98 8.06
C LEU A 160 -9.19 -23.82 7.05
N LEU A 161 -9.84 -24.35 6.01
CA LEU A 161 -9.16 -25.07 4.93
C LEU A 161 -8.17 -24.17 4.19
N ASP A 162 -8.57 -22.95 3.84
CA ASP A 162 -7.73 -21.98 3.14
C ASP A 162 -6.48 -21.63 3.96
N ILE A 163 -6.63 -21.36 5.27
CA ILE A 163 -5.50 -21.08 6.17
C ILE A 163 -4.51 -22.25 6.19
N LEU A 164 -5.01 -23.48 6.29
CA LEU A 164 -4.19 -24.70 6.31
C LEU A 164 -3.45 -24.90 4.98
N GLN A 165 -4.17 -24.82 3.86
CA GLN A 165 -3.62 -24.99 2.52
C GLN A 165 -2.55 -23.94 2.20
N GLN A 166 -2.80 -22.67 2.57
CA GLN A 166 -1.84 -21.58 2.40
C GLN A 166 -0.59 -21.74 3.28
N SER A 167 -0.66 -22.54 4.35
CA SER A 167 0.44 -22.77 5.31
C SER A 167 1.26 -24.04 5.05
N GLY A 168 1.00 -24.72 3.93
CA GLY A 168 1.73 -25.93 3.53
C GLY A 168 0.95 -27.24 3.70
N PHE A 169 -0.26 -27.20 4.25
CA PHE A 169 -1.16 -28.36 4.34
C PHE A 169 -2.07 -28.41 3.12
N VAL A 170 -1.46 -28.49 1.93
CA VAL A 170 -2.17 -28.38 0.63
C VAL A 170 -3.26 -29.45 0.47
N ARG A 171 -3.11 -30.60 1.13
CA ARG A 171 -4.06 -31.72 1.10
C ARG A 171 -5.09 -31.70 2.23
N ALA A 172 -5.17 -30.61 2.99
CA ALA A 172 -6.12 -30.48 4.07
C ALA A 172 -7.56 -30.65 3.56
N ARG A 173 -8.33 -31.47 4.27
CA ARG A 173 -9.73 -31.79 3.94
C ARG A 173 -10.56 -32.00 5.19
N ILE A 174 -11.84 -31.70 5.09
CA ILE A 174 -12.81 -31.95 6.16
C ILE A 174 -13.25 -33.41 6.08
N VAL A 175 -12.99 -34.19 7.12
CA VAL A 175 -13.39 -35.61 7.20
C VAL A 175 -14.70 -35.81 7.95
N ALA A 176 -15.06 -34.89 8.85
CA ALA A 176 -16.37 -34.85 9.48
C ALA A 176 -16.80 -33.39 9.74
N SER A 177 -18.07 -33.08 9.46
CA SER A 177 -18.66 -31.75 9.68
C SER A 177 -20.10 -31.93 10.11
N ARG A 178 -20.44 -31.53 11.33
CA ARG A 178 -21.81 -31.63 11.85
C ARG A 178 -22.19 -30.38 12.65
N ALA A 179 -23.35 -29.81 12.32
CA ALA A 179 -24.01 -28.79 13.09
C ALA A 179 -25.35 -29.35 13.58
N GLU A 180 -25.45 -29.66 14.87
CA GLU A 180 -26.67 -30.15 15.49
C GLU A 180 -27.38 -28.97 16.16
N VAL A 181 -28.60 -28.67 15.72
CA VAL A 181 -29.42 -27.59 16.28
C VAL A 181 -30.57 -28.21 17.05
N ASP A 182 -30.73 -27.81 18.32
CA ASP A 182 -31.91 -28.11 19.13
C ASP A 182 -32.84 -26.89 19.14
N PRO A 183 -33.98 -26.93 18.42
CA PRO A 183 -34.93 -25.82 18.38
C PRO A 183 -35.60 -25.52 19.73
N ARG A 184 -35.70 -26.51 20.63
CA ARG A 184 -36.35 -26.33 21.94
C ARG A 184 -35.44 -25.59 22.91
N LEU A 185 -34.15 -25.90 22.86
CA LEU A 185 -33.12 -25.25 23.69
C LEU A 185 -32.54 -24.00 23.03
N THR A 186 -32.92 -23.69 21.79
CA THR A 186 -32.34 -22.61 20.98
C THR A 186 -30.81 -22.65 20.97
N ALA A 187 -30.26 -23.86 20.86
CA ALA A 187 -28.84 -24.12 21.01
C ALA A 187 -28.28 -24.91 19.82
N ALA A 188 -27.05 -24.58 19.41
CA ALA A 188 -26.32 -25.28 18.36
C ALA A 188 -25.00 -25.87 18.89
N SER A 189 -24.79 -27.16 18.66
CA SER A 189 -23.53 -27.85 18.91
C SER A 189 -22.82 -28.12 17.59
N LEU A 190 -21.61 -27.56 17.46
CA LEU A 190 -20.82 -27.60 16.24
C LEU A 190 -19.64 -28.57 16.43
N SER A 191 -19.43 -29.47 15.47
CA SER A 191 -18.29 -30.38 15.45
C SER A 191 -17.66 -30.43 14.06
N LEU A 192 -16.34 -30.27 14.00
CA LEU A 192 -15.57 -30.29 12.76
C LEU A 192 -14.28 -31.08 12.98
N ARG A 193 -14.02 -32.04 12.10
CA ARG A 193 -12.75 -32.79 12.06
C ARG A 193 -12.08 -32.54 10.71
N ILE A 194 -10.86 -32.00 10.76
CA ILE A 194 -10.04 -31.72 9.59
C ILE A 194 -8.82 -32.63 9.62
N ASP A 195 -8.60 -33.38 8.54
CA ASP A 195 -7.37 -34.11 8.27
C ASP A 195 -6.47 -33.18 7.45
N THR A 196 -5.35 -32.73 8.02
CA THR A 196 -4.46 -31.78 7.34
C THR A 196 -3.53 -32.45 6.34
N GLY A 197 -3.35 -33.77 6.43
CA GLY A 197 -2.24 -34.46 5.79
C GLY A 197 -0.86 -33.96 6.25
N GLU A 198 0.18 -34.40 5.54
CA GLU A 198 1.56 -33.95 5.75
C GLU A 198 1.78 -32.52 5.24
N ARG A 199 2.70 -31.81 5.90
CA ARG A 199 3.10 -30.48 5.45
C ARG A 199 4.09 -30.60 4.29
N LEU A 200 3.73 -30.05 3.14
CA LEU A 200 4.57 -30.10 1.94
C LEU A 200 5.60 -28.97 1.94
N ALA A 201 6.78 -29.23 1.37
CA ALA A 201 7.82 -28.24 1.14
C ALA A 201 7.73 -27.63 -0.26
N PHE A 202 8.45 -26.55 -0.53
CA PHE A 202 8.60 -26.05 -1.90
C PHE A 202 9.36 -27.06 -2.78
N GLY A 203 8.83 -27.29 -3.98
CA GLY A 203 9.43 -28.15 -5.00
C GLY A 203 10.24 -27.38 -6.05
N PRO A 204 10.56 -28.04 -7.18
CA PRO A 204 11.27 -27.40 -8.27
C PRO A 204 10.47 -26.23 -8.85
N THR A 205 11.19 -25.20 -9.28
CA THR A 205 10.61 -24.00 -9.90
C THR A 205 10.81 -24.05 -11.41
N THR A 206 9.71 -24.04 -12.17
CA THR A 206 9.71 -23.98 -13.63
C THR A 206 9.49 -22.53 -14.07
N ILE A 207 10.42 -21.98 -14.85
CA ILE A 207 10.37 -20.59 -15.31
C ILE A 207 9.99 -20.56 -16.79
N LYS A 208 8.97 -19.78 -17.15
CA LYS A 208 8.48 -19.60 -18.53
C LYS A 208 8.44 -18.13 -18.92
N GLY A 209 8.65 -17.85 -20.20
CA GLY A 209 8.51 -16.51 -20.79
C GLY A 209 9.77 -15.64 -20.80
N LEU A 210 10.90 -16.17 -20.31
CA LEU A 210 12.22 -15.54 -20.50
C LEU A 210 12.66 -15.66 -21.97
N ALA A 211 13.21 -14.57 -22.50
CA ALA A 211 13.71 -14.49 -23.87
C ALA A 211 15.09 -13.81 -23.92
N ARG A 212 15.29 -12.73 -23.17
CA ARG A 212 16.54 -11.93 -23.18
C ARG A 212 17.36 -12.10 -21.90
N TYR A 213 16.71 -12.44 -20.80
CA TYR A 213 17.35 -12.53 -19.48
C TYR A 213 17.68 -13.97 -19.09
N ASP A 214 18.77 -14.13 -18.35
CA ASP A 214 19.17 -15.41 -17.79
C ASP A 214 18.23 -15.84 -16.65
N ARG A 215 17.99 -17.15 -16.50
CA ARG A 215 17.11 -17.70 -15.45
C ARG A 215 17.56 -17.34 -14.04
N SER A 216 18.87 -17.10 -13.85
CA SER A 216 19.45 -16.71 -12.57
C SER A 216 18.87 -15.42 -12.01
N ILE A 217 18.34 -14.51 -12.85
CA ILE A 217 17.67 -13.27 -12.38
C ILE A 217 16.39 -13.62 -11.62
N VAL A 218 15.63 -14.61 -12.09
CA VAL A 218 14.41 -15.06 -11.43
C VAL A 218 14.76 -15.90 -10.19
N GLU A 219 15.70 -16.83 -10.32
CA GLU A 219 16.12 -17.72 -9.24
C GLU A 219 16.74 -16.97 -8.06
N ALA A 220 17.49 -15.89 -8.33
CA ALA A 220 18.07 -15.02 -7.30
C ALA A 220 17.02 -14.32 -6.43
N LEU A 221 15.77 -14.21 -6.89
CA LEU A 221 14.70 -13.54 -6.18
C LEU A 221 13.82 -14.50 -5.37
N VAL A 222 13.97 -15.81 -5.58
CA VAL A 222 13.23 -16.86 -4.87
C VAL A 222 13.51 -16.77 -3.36
N PRO A 223 12.48 -16.56 -2.51
CA PRO A 223 12.67 -16.38 -1.07
C PRO A 223 12.81 -17.69 -0.28
N TRP A 224 12.66 -18.85 -0.92
CA TRP A 224 12.70 -20.16 -0.27
C TRP A 224 13.86 -21.02 -0.79
N GLN A 225 14.27 -21.98 0.03
CA GLN A 225 15.11 -23.09 -0.38
C GLN A 225 14.21 -24.24 -0.85
N PRO A 226 14.25 -24.64 -2.13
CA PRO A 226 13.48 -25.78 -2.60
C PRO A 226 14.01 -27.06 -1.96
N ALA A 227 13.11 -28.01 -1.71
CA ALA A 227 13.48 -29.34 -1.26
C ALA A 227 14.40 -30.01 -2.28
N SER A 228 15.45 -30.67 -1.79
CA SER A 228 16.30 -31.51 -2.64
C SER A 228 15.51 -32.75 -3.02
N GLU A 229 15.45 -33.09 -4.31
CA GLU A 229 14.82 -34.33 -4.75
C GLU A 229 15.42 -35.53 -4.00
N GLY A 230 14.56 -36.36 -3.40
CA GLY A 230 14.96 -37.57 -2.67
C GLY A 230 15.29 -37.42 -1.18
N ARG A 231 15.21 -36.21 -0.59
CA ARG A 231 15.36 -36.02 0.87
C ARG A 231 14.09 -35.42 1.49
N ALA A 232 13.23 -36.29 2.02
CA ALA A 232 12.06 -35.88 2.79
C ALA A 232 12.46 -34.96 3.97
N GLY A 233 11.76 -33.84 4.12
CA GLY A 233 12.06 -32.84 5.16
C GLY A 233 13.21 -31.88 4.83
N SER A 234 13.76 -31.93 3.61
CA SER A 234 14.68 -30.89 3.12
C SER A 234 13.90 -29.71 2.53
N GLY A 235 14.45 -28.50 2.63
CA GLY A 235 13.85 -27.28 2.08
C GLY A 235 12.83 -26.60 3.00
N ASP A 236 12.38 -25.42 2.57
CA ASP A 236 11.44 -24.61 3.33
C ASP A 236 10.00 -25.12 3.14
N PRO A 237 9.15 -25.06 4.18
CA PRO A 237 7.74 -25.39 4.06
C PRO A 237 7.02 -24.52 3.04
N TYR A 238 6.10 -25.09 2.28
CA TYR A 238 5.27 -24.33 1.35
C TYR A 238 4.49 -23.23 2.09
N SER A 239 4.50 -22.03 1.53
CA SER A 239 3.73 -20.87 2.00
C SER A 239 3.23 -20.05 0.82
N PHE A 240 1.91 -19.82 0.77
CA PHE A 240 1.33 -18.95 -0.25
C PHE A 240 1.86 -17.50 -0.15
N GLU A 241 2.14 -17.01 1.06
CA GLU A 241 2.73 -15.69 1.30
C GLU A 241 4.10 -15.53 0.62
N GLN A 242 4.91 -16.59 0.62
CA GLN A 242 6.20 -16.56 -0.05
C GLN A 242 6.08 -16.52 -1.58
N LEU A 243 5.04 -17.13 -2.16
CA LEU A 243 4.73 -16.98 -3.59
C LEU A 243 4.40 -15.52 -3.93
N LEU A 244 3.56 -14.87 -3.12
CA LEU A 244 3.24 -13.45 -3.26
C LEU A 244 4.49 -12.58 -3.10
N THR A 245 5.38 -12.94 -2.17
CA THR A 245 6.68 -12.28 -1.97
C THR A 245 7.55 -12.38 -3.22
N LEU A 246 7.69 -13.56 -3.83
CA LEU A 246 8.42 -13.72 -5.09
C LEU A 246 7.79 -12.89 -6.21
N GLN A 247 6.47 -12.93 -6.35
CA GLN A 247 5.75 -12.13 -7.35
C GLN A 247 6.03 -10.63 -7.16
N GLY A 248 6.01 -10.14 -5.92
CA GLY A 248 6.35 -8.76 -5.57
C GLY A 248 7.80 -8.42 -5.94
N ARG A 249 8.77 -9.27 -5.58
CA ARG A 249 10.19 -9.09 -5.92
C ARG A 249 10.44 -9.04 -7.43
N LEU A 250 9.81 -9.94 -8.18
CA LEU A 250 9.92 -9.96 -9.64
C LEU A 250 9.35 -8.69 -10.28
N ARG A 251 8.20 -8.20 -9.82
CA ARG A 251 7.64 -6.92 -10.29
C ARG A 251 8.53 -5.73 -9.92
N ALA A 252 9.05 -5.71 -8.70
CA ALA A 252 9.94 -4.65 -8.21
C ALA A 252 11.32 -4.65 -8.86
N SER A 253 11.78 -5.78 -9.41
CA SER A 253 13.09 -5.91 -10.07
C SER A 253 13.27 -5.02 -11.29
N GLY A 254 12.16 -4.58 -11.90
CA GLY A 254 12.16 -3.74 -13.09
C GLY A 254 12.30 -4.50 -14.42
N TYR A 255 12.55 -5.81 -14.41
CA TYR A 255 12.76 -6.62 -15.62
C TYR A 255 11.46 -7.10 -16.29
N PHE A 256 10.36 -7.19 -15.54
CA PHE A 256 9.11 -7.83 -15.98
C PHE A 256 7.92 -6.87 -15.86
N ASP A 257 6.97 -6.95 -16.79
CA ASP A 257 5.70 -6.20 -16.74
C ASP A 257 4.52 -7.10 -16.33
N GLY A 258 4.51 -8.35 -16.78
CA GLY A 258 3.64 -9.43 -16.32
C GLY A 258 4.41 -10.42 -15.45
N VAL A 259 3.86 -10.74 -14.27
CA VAL A 259 4.41 -11.78 -13.38
C VAL A 259 3.24 -12.55 -12.77
N SER A 260 3.28 -13.86 -12.94
CA SER A 260 2.40 -14.85 -12.31
C SER A 260 3.25 -15.93 -11.64
N VAL A 261 3.00 -16.20 -10.37
CA VAL A 261 3.68 -17.25 -9.60
C VAL A 261 2.61 -18.17 -9.02
N LEU A 262 2.52 -19.38 -9.56
CA LEU A 262 1.44 -20.31 -9.24
C LEU A 262 2.00 -21.65 -8.72
N PRO A 263 1.37 -22.26 -7.70
CA PRO A 263 1.66 -23.63 -7.34
C PRO A 263 1.05 -24.58 -8.39
N ASP A 264 1.77 -25.65 -8.75
CA ASP A 264 1.24 -26.72 -9.59
C ASP A 264 0.50 -27.76 -8.72
N LEU A 265 -0.74 -27.44 -8.38
CA LEU A 265 -1.59 -28.31 -7.56
C LEU A 265 -1.97 -29.61 -8.29
N ALA A 266 -2.08 -29.58 -9.62
CA ALA A 266 -2.36 -30.76 -10.42
C ALA A 266 -1.23 -31.80 -10.30
N ALA A 267 0.02 -31.35 -10.23
CA ALA A 267 1.16 -32.24 -9.95
C ALA A 267 1.14 -32.84 -8.53
N VAL A 268 0.56 -32.14 -7.54
CA VAL A 268 0.40 -32.65 -6.16
C VAL A 268 -0.75 -33.64 -6.04
N GLU A 269 -1.83 -33.44 -6.79
CA GLU A 269 -3.00 -34.32 -6.84
C GLU A 269 -2.72 -35.63 -7.59
N SER A 270 -1.97 -35.56 -8.70
CA SER A 270 -1.65 -36.74 -9.52
C SER A 270 -0.68 -37.73 -8.85
N ASP A 271 0.10 -37.28 -7.86
CA ASP A 271 1.06 -38.13 -7.12
C ASP A 271 0.84 -38.01 -5.60
N PRO A 272 0.08 -38.94 -4.98
CA PRO A 272 -0.15 -38.96 -3.54
C PRO A 272 1.13 -39.13 -2.70
N ALA A 273 2.22 -39.68 -3.25
CA ALA A 273 3.48 -39.87 -2.54
C ALA A 273 4.36 -38.60 -2.56
N ARG A 274 4.03 -37.62 -3.40
CA ARG A 274 4.78 -36.36 -3.51
C ARG A 274 4.79 -35.60 -2.19
N THR A 275 5.99 -35.14 -1.81
CA THR A 275 6.25 -34.39 -0.56
C THR A 275 6.54 -32.90 -0.81
N THR A 276 6.46 -32.46 -2.06
CA THR A 276 6.80 -31.10 -2.49
C THR A 276 5.74 -30.47 -3.38
N VAL A 277 5.64 -29.15 -3.39
CA VAL A 277 4.75 -28.37 -4.26
C VAL A 277 5.58 -27.71 -5.36
N PRO A 278 5.54 -28.20 -6.61
CA PRO A 278 6.21 -27.53 -7.72
C PRO A 278 5.63 -26.14 -7.94
N VAL A 279 6.47 -25.20 -8.39
CA VAL A 279 6.09 -23.81 -8.62
C VAL A 279 6.32 -23.44 -10.08
N ILE A 280 5.32 -22.83 -10.71
CA ILE A 280 5.40 -22.31 -12.07
C ILE A 280 5.50 -20.78 -11.99
N VAL A 281 6.58 -20.24 -12.53
CA VAL A 281 6.82 -18.79 -12.64
C VAL A 281 6.69 -18.41 -14.11
N GLU A 282 5.64 -17.66 -14.42
CA GLU A 282 5.41 -17.13 -15.77
C GLU A 282 5.68 -15.62 -15.76
N VAL A 283 6.61 -15.20 -16.61
CA VAL A 283 7.02 -13.80 -16.71
C VAL A 283 6.87 -13.29 -18.13
N ALA A 284 6.50 -12.02 -18.24
CA ALA A 284 6.57 -11.25 -19.48
C ALA A 284 7.67 -10.19 -19.31
N GLU A 285 8.70 -10.26 -20.15
CA GLU A 285 9.83 -9.35 -20.08
C GLU A 285 9.46 -7.95 -20.55
N ARG A 286 9.71 -6.97 -19.69
CA ARG A 286 9.50 -5.56 -19.97
C ARG A 286 10.39 -5.09 -21.13
N LYS A 287 9.96 -4.04 -21.83
CA LYS A 287 10.75 -3.37 -22.86
C LYS A 287 12.12 -2.96 -22.31
N THR A 288 13.17 -3.23 -23.07
CA THR A 288 14.57 -3.02 -22.67
C THR A 288 14.89 -1.54 -22.44
N GLN A 289 14.30 -0.65 -23.24
CA GLN A 289 14.54 0.78 -23.19
C GLN A 289 13.30 1.54 -22.71
N ARG A 290 13.50 2.54 -21.85
CA ARG A 290 12.46 3.46 -21.38
C ARG A 290 13.01 4.89 -21.41
N ALA A 291 12.37 5.74 -22.19
CA ALA A 291 12.56 7.19 -22.10
C ALA A 291 11.52 7.78 -21.13
N MET A 292 11.95 8.72 -20.31
CA MET A 292 11.13 9.40 -19.30
C MET A 292 11.20 10.90 -19.52
N PHE A 293 10.05 11.56 -19.46
CA PHE A 293 9.93 13.00 -19.54
C PHE A 293 9.04 13.49 -18.40
N GLY A 294 9.45 14.55 -17.70
CA GLY A 294 8.64 15.18 -16.65
C GLY A 294 8.78 16.69 -16.65
N VAL A 295 7.66 17.41 -16.55
CA VAL A 295 7.60 18.88 -16.31
C VAL A 295 6.79 19.25 -15.07
N GLY A 296 7.32 20.15 -14.25
CA GLY A 296 6.83 20.35 -12.89
C GLY A 296 7.24 21.70 -12.36
N TYR A 297 6.74 22.04 -11.18
CA TYR A 297 6.98 23.35 -10.58
C TYR A 297 7.00 23.25 -9.06
N SER A 298 7.90 24.01 -8.45
CA SER A 298 7.80 24.36 -7.03
C SER A 298 8.12 25.84 -6.83
N THR A 299 7.60 26.41 -5.76
CA THR A 299 7.96 27.78 -5.33
C THR A 299 9.44 27.88 -4.93
N ASP A 300 10.01 26.79 -4.44
CA ASP A 300 11.38 26.72 -3.92
C ASP A 300 12.43 26.66 -5.03
N GLU A 301 12.19 25.84 -6.06
CA GLU A 301 13.18 25.52 -7.09
C GLU A 301 12.78 26.03 -8.48
N GLY A 302 11.57 26.59 -8.60
CA GLY A 302 10.98 27.08 -9.84
C GLY A 302 10.49 25.97 -10.77
N PRO A 303 10.35 26.25 -12.09
CA PRO A 303 10.08 25.24 -13.09
C PRO A 303 11.17 24.16 -13.10
N ARG A 304 10.74 22.90 -13.22
CA ARG A 304 11.63 21.74 -13.35
C ARG A 304 11.31 20.91 -14.58
N GLY A 305 12.35 20.46 -15.26
CA GLY A 305 12.31 19.50 -16.35
C GLY A 305 13.18 18.29 -16.05
N LEU A 306 12.69 17.09 -16.35
CA LEU A 306 13.43 15.84 -16.26
C LEU A 306 13.39 15.13 -17.61
N LEU A 307 14.57 14.80 -18.13
CA LEU A 307 14.76 13.84 -19.21
C LEU A 307 15.50 12.64 -18.63
N GLY A 308 14.91 11.45 -18.73
CA GLY A 308 15.50 10.21 -18.24
C GLY A 308 15.58 9.15 -19.34
N TYR A 309 16.60 8.32 -19.28
CA TYR A 309 16.77 7.17 -20.15
C TYR A 309 17.21 5.97 -19.32
N GLU A 310 16.54 4.85 -19.55
CA GLU A 310 16.82 3.59 -18.87
C GLU A 310 17.02 2.48 -19.90
N HIS A 311 18.06 1.66 -19.69
CA HIS A 311 18.35 0.49 -20.49
C HIS A 311 18.58 -0.74 -19.59
N ARG A 312 17.65 -1.71 -19.62
CA ARG A 312 17.58 -2.85 -18.69
C ARG A 312 18.48 -4.04 -19.03
N ASN A 313 19.12 -4.04 -20.19
CA ASN A 313 19.97 -5.14 -20.63
C ASN A 313 21.33 -4.66 -21.19
N LEU A 314 21.99 -3.75 -20.47
CA LEU A 314 23.29 -3.23 -20.89
C LEU A 314 24.29 -4.39 -21.06
N PHE A 315 25.00 -4.41 -22.19
CA PHE A 315 25.94 -5.47 -22.58
C PHE A 315 25.36 -6.90 -22.63
N GLY A 316 24.04 -7.06 -22.67
CA GLY A 316 23.39 -8.38 -22.66
C GLY A 316 23.47 -9.11 -21.32
N ARG A 317 23.79 -8.42 -20.22
CA ARG A 317 24.00 -9.03 -18.88
C ARG A 317 22.87 -8.78 -17.89
N GLY A 318 21.73 -8.26 -18.34
CA GLY A 318 20.66 -7.76 -17.46
C GLY A 318 21.07 -6.53 -16.64
N TRP A 319 22.18 -5.87 -16.97
CA TRP A 319 22.61 -4.67 -16.26
C TRP A 319 21.69 -3.51 -16.60
N GLN A 320 21.25 -2.79 -15.57
CA GLN A 320 20.34 -1.65 -15.70
C GLN A 320 21.15 -0.36 -15.71
N LEU A 321 21.20 0.31 -16.86
CA LEU A 321 21.68 1.68 -17.00
C LEU A 321 20.52 2.63 -16.73
N GLU A 322 20.75 3.62 -15.88
CA GLU A 322 19.87 4.77 -15.67
C GLU A 322 20.69 6.04 -15.92
N SER A 323 20.21 6.92 -16.78
CA SER A 323 20.79 8.24 -16.99
C SER A 323 19.71 9.31 -17.06
N GLY A 324 20.09 10.55 -16.74
CA GLY A 324 19.14 11.64 -16.83
C GLY A 324 19.74 13.03 -16.71
N LEU A 325 18.95 13.99 -17.17
CA LEU A 325 19.15 15.43 -17.04
C LEU A 325 17.98 15.98 -16.22
N LEU A 326 18.30 16.58 -15.09
CA LEU A 326 17.39 17.36 -14.27
C LEU A 326 17.75 18.84 -14.41
N TRP A 327 16.80 19.63 -14.89
CA TRP A 327 16.92 21.08 -15.03
C TRP A 327 15.93 21.76 -14.10
N GLN A 328 16.43 22.59 -13.19
CA GLN A 328 15.66 23.46 -12.30
C GLN A 328 16.33 24.84 -12.30
N VAL A 329 15.66 25.87 -11.75
CA VAL A 329 16.24 27.23 -11.71
C VAL A 329 17.50 27.22 -10.85
N VAL A 330 17.40 26.69 -9.64
CA VAL A 330 18.49 26.63 -8.66
C VAL A 330 19.46 25.46 -8.89
N ARG A 331 19.02 24.39 -9.57
CA ARG A 331 19.78 23.14 -9.69
C ARG A 331 19.79 22.61 -11.12
N ARG A 332 20.96 22.22 -11.61
CA ARG A 332 21.14 21.52 -12.89
C ARG A 332 21.97 20.27 -12.64
N ARG A 333 21.47 19.10 -12.99
CA ARG A 333 22.13 17.83 -12.70
C ARG A 333 22.09 16.91 -13.91
N VAL A 334 23.24 16.33 -14.23
CA VAL A 334 23.37 15.21 -15.18
C VAL A 334 23.90 14.01 -14.41
N PHE A 335 23.32 12.85 -14.62
CA PHE A 335 23.78 11.62 -13.96
C PHE A 335 23.68 10.42 -14.89
N ALA A 336 24.51 9.43 -14.62
CA ALA A 336 24.43 8.10 -15.19
C ALA A 336 24.88 7.09 -14.14
N SER A 337 24.17 5.98 -14.00
CA SER A 337 24.56 4.86 -13.15
C SER A 337 24.21 3.53 -13.77
N VAL A 338 25.01 2.51 -13.50
CA VAL A 338 24.80 1.14 -13.93
C VAL A 338 24.65 0.27 -12.70
N ARG A 339 23.62 -0.57 -12.69
CA ARG A 339 23.31 -1.53 -11.63
C ARG A 339 23.32 -2.95 -12.18
N THR A 340 23.92 -3.89 -11.46
CA THR A 340 23.85 -5.32 -11.80
C THR A 340 22.51 -5.93 -11.35
N PRO A 341 22.06 -7.04 -11.95
CA PRO A 341 21.02 -7.85 -11.36
C PRO A 341 21.33 -8.22 -9.91
N GLN A 342 20.27 -8.40 -9.13
CA GLN A 342 20.37 -8.89 -7.77
C GLN A 342 20.81 -10.36 -7.78
N GLN A 343 21.72 -10.71 -6.88
CA GLN A 343 22.18 -12.09 -6.63
C GLN A 343 21.27 -12.79 -5.61
N ALA A 344 21.33 -14.12 -5.53
CA ALA A 344 20.58 -14.92 -4.55
C ALA A 344 20.87 -14.52 -3.08
N SER A 345 22.06 -13.95 -2.82
CA SER A 345 22.44 -13.41 -1.51
C SER A 345 21.75 -12.08 -1.17
N GLY A 346 20.95 -11.52 -2.08
CA GLY A 346 20.33 -10.19 -2.00
C GLY A 346 21.22 -9.05 -2.49
N HIS A 347 22.50 -9.31 -2.80
CA HIS A 347 23.45 -8.26 -3.16
C HIS A 347 23.34 -7.84 -4.62
N TYR A 348 23.65 -6.57 -4.88
CA TYR A 348 23.85 -6.01 -6.21
C TYR A 348 24.97 -4.98 -6.18
N TYR A 349 25.57 -4.68 -7.32
CA TYR A 349 26.61 -3.65 -7.45
C TYR A 349 26.07 -2.48 -8.26
N GLN A 350 26.49 -1.28 -7.89
CA GLN A 350 26.15 -0.06 -8.61
C GLN A 350 27.37 0.84 -8.73
N ALA A 351 27.56 1.42 -9.91
CA ALA A 351 28.56 2.45 -10.14
C ALA A 351 27.95 3.59 -10.95
N GLY A 352 28.41 4.81 -10.74
CA GLY A 352 27.86 5.94 -11.45
C GLY A 352 28.66 7.23 -11.32
N ALA A 353 28.23 8.19 -12.13
CA ALA A 353 28.77 9.53 -12.19
C ALA A 353 27.64 10.56 -12.12
N ARG A 354 27.91 11.69 -11.49
CA ARG A 354 26.99 12.82 -11.38
C ARG A 354 27.75 14.13 -11.51
N ILE A 355 27.23 15.02 -12.34
CA ILE A 355 27.68 16.41 -12.44
C ILE A 355 26.51 17.29 -12.02
N GLU A 356 26.75 18.24 -11.13
CA GLU A 356 25.72 19.10 -10.58
C GLU A 356 26.21 20.54 -10.43
N ARG A 357 25.39 21.49 -10.90
CA ARG A 357 25.49 22.91 -10.55
C ARG A 357 24.33 23.27 -9.62
N LEU A 358 24.63 23.91 -8.50
CA LEU A 358 23.64 24.40 -7.54
C LEU A 358 23.96 25.84 -7.19
N ASP A 359 22.99 26.74 -7.39
CA ASP A 359 23.04 28.15 -7.03
C ASP A 359 21.90 28.45 -6.06
N VAL A 360 22.24 28.66 -4.80
CA VAL A 360 21.23 28.83 -3.74
C VAL A 360 21.77 29.70 -2.61
N GLN A 361 20.96 30.67 -2.18
CA GLN A 361 21.30 31.59 -1.07
C GLN A 361 22.69 32.24 -1.21
N GLY A 362 23.08 32.58 -2.44
CA GLY A 362 24.37 33.19 -2.77
C GLY A 362 25.55 32.21 -2.83
N GLU A 363 25.39 30.92 -2.50
CA GLU A 363 26.46 29.93 -2.71
C GLU A 363 26.28 29.23 -4.06
N LEU A 364 27.24 29.43 -4.96
CA LEU A 364 27.32 28.70 -6.23
C LEU A 364 28.31 27.54 -6.08
N THR A 365 27.86 26.32 -6.40
CA THR A 365 28.68 25.12 -6.36
C THR A 365 28.60 24.33 -7.67
N ASP A 366 29.75 23.91 -8.16
CA ASP A 366 29.92 22.98 -9.28
C ASP A 366 30.56 21.68 -8.78
N LYS A 367 29.80 20.59 -8.84
CA LYS A 367 30.15 19.29 -8.26
C LYS A 367 30.32 18.23 -9.33
N ARG A 368 31.34 17.39 -9.16
CA ARG A 368 31.55 16.16 -9.93
C ARG A 368 31.71 15.01 -8.94
N THR A 369 30.90 13.99 -9.09
CA THR A 369 30.87 12.83 -8.21
C THR A 369 31.06 11.57 -9.04
N LEU A 370 31.96 10.70 -8.60
CA LEU A 370 32.06 9.31 -9.03
C LEU A 370 31.79 8.42 -7.83
N PHE A 371 31.04 7.34 -8.00
CA PHE A 371 30.82 6.38 -6.93
C PHE A 371 30.81 4.94 -7.44
N VAL A 372 31.21 4.04 -6.55
CA VAL A 372 31.01 2.60 -6.69
C VAL A 372 30.45 2.09 -5.36
N GLY A 373 29.59 1.08 -5.40
CA GLY A 373 29.04 0.52 -4.19
C GLY A 373 28.39 -0.84 -4.38
N GLN A 374 28.12 -1.46 -3.25
CA GLN A 374 27.37 -2.70 -3.16
C GLN A 374 26.13 -2.44 -2.30
N GLY A 375 24.98 -2.81 -2.83
CA GLY A 375 23.74 -2.82 -2.08
C GLY A 375 23.26 -4.22 -1.75
N LYS A 376 22.36 -4.31 -0.79
CA LYS A 376 21.67 -5.54 -0.41
C LYS A 376 20.19 -5.23 -0.17
N HIS A 377 19.32 -5.90 -0.92
CA HIS A 377 17.88 -5.88 -0.65
C HIS A 377 17.55 -7.00 0.34
N ALA A 378 16.99 -6.61 1.48
CA ALA A 378 16.22 -7.47 2.38
C ALA A 378 14.75 -7.04 2.33
N GLU A 379 13.83 -7.82 2.90
CA GLU A 379 12.38 -7.65 2.73
C GLU A 379 11.89 -6.20 2.80
N ASP A 380 12.12 -5.52 3.91
CA ASP A 380 11.70 -4.15 4.18
C ASP A 380 12.88 -3.18 4.33
N THR A 381 14.09 -3.66 4.04
CA THR A 381 15.35 -3.01 4.40
C THR A 381 16.32 -3.06 3.22
N GLU A 382 16.90 -1.91 2.89
CA GLU A 382 17.95 -1.78 1.89
C GLU A 382 19.22 -1.25 2.57
N VAL A 383 20.34 -1.92 2.34
CA VAL A 383 21.67 -1.47 2.77
C VAL A 383 22.48 -1.12 1.54
N PHE A 384 23.24 -0.03 1.58
CA PHE A 384 24.15 0.36 0.51
C PHE A 384 25.48 0.85 1.09
N VAL A 385 26.57 0.15 0.74
CA VAL A 385 27.93 0.53 1.10
C VAL A 385 28.60 1.09 -0.15
N SER A 386 29.21 2.28 -0.05
CA SER A 386 29.75 2.99 -1.21
C SER A 386 31.06 3.68 -0.93
N LEU A 387 31.88 3.77 -1.96
CA LEU A 387 33.05 4.64 -2.02
C LEU A 387 32.76 5.72 -3.06
N GLN A 388 32.85 6.98 -2.65
CA GLN A 388 32.49 8.13 -3.46
C GLN A 388 33.64 9.14 -3.51
N TYR A 389 34.06 9.52 -4.71
CA TYR A 389 35.00 10.62 -4.92
C TYR A 389 34.27 11.84 -5.42
N GLN A 390 34.40 12.95 -4.69
CA GLN A 390 33.74 14.22 -4.99
C GLN A 390 34.78 15.31 -5.23
N LEU A 391 34.57 16.07 -6.30
CA LEU A 391 35.23 17.34 -6.58
C LEU A 391 34.18 18.45 -6.55
N GLU A 392 34.45 19.55 -5.87
CA GLU A 392 33.57 20.70 -5.76
C GLU A 392 34.37 21.98 -6.00
N GLN A 393 33.86 22.85 -6.87
CA GLN A 393 34.29 24.23 -6.97
C GLN A 393 33.20 25.12 -6.40
N ARG A 394 33.57 26.04 -5.51
CA ARG A 394 32.63 26.92 -4.82
C ARG A 394 32.98 28.40 -5.07
N ALA A 395 31.95 29.20 -5.33
CA ALA A 395 32.05 30.65 -5.40
C ALA A 395 31.07 31.31 -4.42
N LEU A 396 31.55 32.36 -3.73
CA LEU A 396 30.76 33.19 -2.80
C LEU A 396 30.83 34.66 -3.21
N PRO A 397 29.79 35.49 -2.96
CA PRO A 397 29.73 36.86 -3.46
C PRO A 397 30.84 37.78 -2.95
N LEU A 398 31.27 37.62 -1.69
CA LEU A 398 32.28 38.45 -1.04
C LEU A 398 33.61 37.72 -0.85
N SER A 399 33.84 36.62 -1.58
CA SER A 399 35.11 35.89 -1.58
C SER A 399 35.72 35.90 -2.98
N ALA A 400 36.87 36.54 -3.14
CA ALA A 400 37.59 36.60 -4.42
C ALA A 400 38.43 35.35 -4.71
N ALA A 401 38.51 34.39 -3.78
CA ALA A 401 39.31 33.19 -3.92
C ALA A 401 38.52 32.05 -4.56
N ASP A 402 39.15 31.34 -5.49
CA ASP A 402 38.69 30.04 -6.00
C ASP A 402 38.77 29.01 -4.86
N ASP A 403 37.62 28.44 -4.45
CA ASP A 403 37.48 27.54 -3.29
C ASP A 403 37.16 26.12 -3.78
N GLY A 404 38.22 25.43 -4.20
CA GLY A 404 38.19 24.04 -4.63
C GLY A 404 38.30 23.07 -3.48
N ARG A 405 37.46 22.01 -3.50
CA ARG A 405 37.37 21.00 -2.44
C ARG A 405 37.24 19.62 -3.01
N ARG A 406 37.78 18.63 -2.30
CA ARG A 406 37.60 17.21 -2.61
C ARG A 406 37.45 16.34 -1.38
N ALA A 407 36.71 15.26 -1.57
CA ALA A 407 36.58 14.21 -0.58
C ALA A 407 36.46 12.84 -1.25
N LEU A 408 37.26 11.88 -0.79
CA LEU A 408 37.04 10.46 -0.97
C LEU A 408 36.33 9.94 0.28
N THR A 409 35.04 9.64 0.13
CA THR A 409 34.13 9.33 1.21
C THR A 409 33.73 7.86 1.17
N LEU A 410 33.91 7.15 2.29
CA LEU A 410 33.28 5.85 2.52
C LEU A 410 31.91 6.10 3.15
N GLY A 411 30.86 5.53 2.57
CA GLY A 411 29.47 5.71 3.00
C GLY A 411 28.78 4.37 3.26
N TYR A 412 27.95 4.35 4.30
CA TYR A 412 27.03 3.29 4.66
C TYR A 412 25.63 3.90 4.79
N ALA A 413 24.70 3.45 3.96
CA ALA A 413 23.29 3.82 4.03
C ALA A 413 22.45 2.61 4.42
N TRP A 414 21.52 2.82 5.36
CA TRP A 414 20.52 1.83 5.77
C TRP A 414 19.15 2.48 5.70
N ASN A 415 18.27 1.90 4.89
CA ASN A 415 16.91 2.38 4.67
C ASN A 415 15.94 1.28 5.05
N ARG A 416 14.96 1.58 5.89
CA ARG A 416 13.86 0.69 6.23
C ARG A 416 12.53 1.34 5.91
N ARG A 417 11.65 0.62 5.22
CA ARG A 417 10.35 1.13 4.79
C ARG A 417 9.26 0.09 4.96
N ARG A 418 8.29 0.39 5.82
CA ARG A 418 7.05 -0.37 5.98
C ARG A 418 5.90 0.59 5.78
N LEU A 419 5.45 0.74 4.54
CA LEU A 419 4.35 1.62 4.16
C LEU A 419 3.29 0.80 3.46
N ASP A 420 2.03 1.19 3.62
CA ASP A 420 0.90 0.61 2.89
C ASP A 420 0.93 0.94 1.39
N SER A 421 1.50 2.07 1.01
CA SER A 421 1.68 2.48 -0.38
C SER A 421 2.99 3.24 -0.56
N THR A 422 3.64 3.07 -1.72
CA THR A 422 4.86 3.80 -2.09
C THR A 422 4.55 5.20 -2.64
N ILE A 423 3.34 5.43 -3.15
CA ILE A 423 2.95 6.69 -3.83
C ILE A 423 2.08 7.57 -2.94
N ASP A 424 1.15 6.98 -2.16
CA ASP A 424 0.27 7.69 -1.22
C ASP A 424 0.28 6.96 0.14
N PRO A 425 1.36 7.05 0.93
CA PRO A 425 1.44 6.37 2.22
C PRO A 425 0.41 6.95 3.21
N ARG A 426 -0.39 6.09 3.83
CA ARG A 426 -1.36 6.47 4.87
C ARG A 426 -1.11 5.79 6.21
N SER A 427 -0.28 4.77 6.22
CA SER A 427 0.09 4.06 7.44
C SER A 427 1.50 3.50 7.35
N GLY A 428 2.13 3.37 8.50
CA GLY A 428 3.47 2.81 8.62
C GLY A 428 4.56 3.88 8.68
N TYR A 429 5.80 3.52 8.37
CA TYR A 429 6.97 4.37 8.60
C TYR A 429 8.09 4.16 7.58
N SER A 430 8.94 5.17 7.47
CA SER A 430 10.23 5.10 6.78
C SER A 430 11.35 5.64 7.68
N ILE A 431 12.48 4.96 7.68
CA ILE A 431 13.69 5.36 8.39
C ILE A 431 14.85 5.27 7.41
N SER A 432 15.61 6.34 7.28
CA SER A 432 16.81 6.41 6.45
C SER A 432 17.96 6.90 7.30
N THR A 433 19.01 6.10 7.44
CA THR A 433 20.22 6.46 8.18
C THR A 433 21.42 6.40 7.26
N GLN A 434 22.35 7.33 7.43
CA GLN A 434 23.60 7.38 6.69
C GLN A 434 24.75 7.67 7.65
N LEU A 435 25.79 6.85 7.54
CA LEU A 435 27.10 7.09 8.13
C LEU A 435 28.08 7.26 6.99
N SER A 436 28.84 8.35 6.97
CA SER A 436 29.91 8.51 6.00
C SER A 436 31.13 9.19 6.60
N GLY A 437 32.28 9.05 5.97
CA GLY A 437 33.48 9.73 6.43
C GLY A 437 34.59 9.78 5.40
N ALA A 438 35.46 10.76 5.57
CA ALA A 438 36.62 10.98 4.73
C ALA A 438 37.84 11.27 5.62
N VAL A 439 39.03 11.00 5.10
CA VAL A 439 40.30 11.22 5.80
C VAL A 439 41.19 12.14 4.98
N ARG A 440 41.66 13.22 5.60
CA ARG A 440 42.59 14.17 4.98
C ARG A 440 43.84 13.45 4.48
N GLY A 441 44.26 13.76 3.26
CA GLY A 441 45.44 13.14 2.63
C GLY A 441 45.12 11.88 1.82
N LEU A 442 43.96 11.25 2.01
CA LEU A 442 43.49 10.14 1.18
C LEU A 442 42.51 10.64 0.12
N GLY A 443 42.98 11.50 -0.79
CA GLY A 443 42.12 12.14 -1.80
C GLY A 443 41.08 13.11 -1.23
N SER A 444 41.23 13.51 0.04
CA SER A 444 40.33 14.43 0.73
C SER A 444 41.10 15.61 1.34
N ASP A 445 40.51 16.80 1.32
CA ASP A 445 41.13 17.99 1.91
C ASP A 445 40.86 18.10 3.43
N ARG A 446 39.78 17.47 3.91
CA ARG A 446 39.39 17.46 5.32
C ARG A 446 39.03 16.06 5.81
N SER A 447 39.39 15.75 7.05
CA SER A 447 38.86 14.58 7.77
C SER A 447 37.52 14.92 8.40
N PHE A 448 36.51 14.09 8.17
CA PHE A 448 35.21 14.22 8.81
C PHE A 448 34.49 12.88 8.93
N ALA A 449 33.57 12.78 9.88
CA ALA A 449 32.55 11.73 9.93
C ALA A 449 31.16 12.37 9.99
N ARG A 450 30.27 12.00 9.09
CA ARG A 450 28.90 12.48 8.99
C ARG A 450 27.94 11.39 9.46
N LEU A 451 27.08 11.76 10.40
CA LEU A 451 25.95 11.00 10.88
C LEU A 451 24.68 11.69 10.40
N TYR A 452 23.74 10.93 9.87
CA TYR A 452 22.47 11.47 9.39
C TYR A 452 21.35 10.45 9.59
N ALA A 453 20.19 10.91 10.05
CA ALA A 453 18.99 10.10 10.14
C ALA A 453 17.75 10.92 9.79
N ARG A 454 16.86 10.34 8.98
CA ARG A 454 15.54 10.88 8.66
C ARG A 454 14.48 9.82 8.91
N MET A 455 13.44 10.20 9.63
CA MET A 455 12.38 9.32 10.09
C MET A 455 11.03 9.95 9.73
N MET A 456 10.15 9.18 9.12
CA MET A 456 8.77 9.59 8.85
C MET A 456 7.80 8.53 9.35
N ARG A 457 6.66 8.96 9.88
CA ARG A 457 5.64 8.09 10.42
C ARG A 457 4.25 8.60 10.05
N PHE A 458 3.41 7.68 9.61
CA PHE A 458 2.06 7.92 9.14
C PHE A 458 1.09 7.18 10.07
N TRP A 459 0.20 7.92 10.72
CA TRP A 459 -0.83 7.38 11.58
C TRP A 459 -2.22 7.71 11.03
N PRO A 460 -2.99 6.73 10.54
CA PRO A 460 -4.40 6.95 10.22
C PRO A 460 -5.17 7.17 11.54
N MET A 461 -5.95 8.25 11.61
CA MET A 461 -6.72 8.55 12.82
C MET A 461 -7.95 7.64 12.93
N PRO A 462 -8.27 7.13 14.15
CA PRO A 462 -9.43 6.27 14.37
C PRO A 462 -10.73 6.96 13.94
N ARG A 463 -11.63 6.23 13.25
CA ARG A 463 -12.87 6.79 12.71
C ARG A 463 -13.78 7.43 13.77
N GLU A 464 -13.74 6.91 14.99
CA GLU A 464 -14.56 7.33 16.12
C GLU A 464 -13.96 8.51 16.93
N SER A 465 -12.75 8.97 16.58
CA SER A 465 -12.08 10.09 17.23
C SER A 465 -12.56 11.44 16.68
N MET A 466 -12.40 12.52 17.47
CA MET A 466 -12.56 13.91 16.99
C MET A 466 -11.67 14.24 15.77
N LEU A 467 -10.58 13.49 15.56
CA LEU A 467 -9.69 13.61 14.40
C LEU A 467 -9.95 12.54 13.33
N GLY A 468 -11.08 11.84 13.41
CA GLY A 468 -11.40 10.68 12.59
C GLY A 468 -11.33 10.94 11.09
N ASN A 469 -10.99 9.89 10.34
CA ASN A 469 -10.71 9.91 8.89
C ASN A 469 -9.51 10.77 8.47
N GLY A 470 -8.82 11.41 9.41
CA GLY A 470 -7.59 12.15 9.16
C GLY A 470 -6.33 11.28 9.14
N LEU A 471 -5.21 11.91 8.77
CA LEU A 471 -3.88 11.32 8.74
C LEU A 471 -2.91 12.25 9.48
N LEU A 472 -2.27 11.75 10.53
CA LEU A 472 -1.18 12.45 11.19
C LEU A 472 0.15 11.97 10.62
N ILE A 473 0.99 12.91 10.23
CA ILE A 473 2.32 12.67 9.69
C ILE A 473 3.32 13.35 10.61
N ALA A 474 4.28 12.60 11.13
CA ALA A 474 5.46 13.18 11.77
C ALA A 474 6.69 12.90 10.94
N MET A 475 7.59 13.88 10.91
CA MET A 475 8.92 13.76 10.33
C MET A 475 9.94 14.31 11.31
N ALA A 476 11.06 13.61 11.44
CA ALA A 476 12.23 14.06 12.19
C ALA A 476 13.47 13.85 11.34
N GLU A 477 14.38 14.82 11.36
CA GLU A 477 15.64 14.74 10.65
C GLU A 477 16.75 15.33 11.52
N VAL A 478 17.81 14.55 11.68
CA VAL A 478 18.96 14.91 12.53
C VAL A 478 20.25 14.59 11.79
N GLY A 479 21.26 15.43 11.99
CA GLY A 479 22.54 15.27 11.33
C GLY A 479 23.67 15.91 12.12
N TYR A 480 24.83 15.27 12.10
CA TYR A 480 26.03 15.82 12.71
C TYR A 480 27.29 15.44 11.93
N VAL A 481 28.14 16.43 11.67
CA VAL A 481 29.45 16.27 11.03
C VAL A 481 30.54 16.50 12.06
N LEU A 482 31.15 15.40 12.49
CA LEU A 482 32.31 15.37 13.37
C LEU A 482 33.54 15.79 12.57
N ALA A 483 33.98 17.03 12.75
CA ALA A 483 35.18 17.59 12.15
C ALA A 483 35.70 18.74 13.02
N THR A 484 36.97 19.12 12.84
CA THR A 484 37.55 20.30 13.53
C THR A 484 36.98 21.61 12.98
N SER A 485 36.56 21.64 11.73
CA SER A 485 35.95 22.78 11.05
C SER A 485 35.13 22.29 9.86
N ARG A 486 34.11 23.06 9.47
CA ARG A 486 33.37 22.87 8.22
C ARG A 486 34.15 23.27 6.96
N ARG A 487 35.24 24.01 7.09
CA ARG A 487 36.07 24.43 5.94
C ARG A 487 36.65 23.20 5.23
N ASP A 488 36.75 23.28 3.91
CA ASP A 488 37.25 22.21 3.02
C ASP A 488 36.43 20.91 3.04
N ILE A 489 35.26 20.90 3.69
CA ILE A 489 34.27 19.83 3.54
C ILE A 489 33.38 20.21 2.36
N PRO A 490 33.23 19.34 1.33
CA PRO A 490 32.30 19.61 0.25
C PRO A 490 30.87 19.83 0.77
N SER A 491 30.18 20.81 0.18
CA SER A 491 28.88 21.32 0.65
C SER A 491 27.78 20.27 0.78
N GLU A 492 27.82 19.15 0.04
CA GLU A 492 26.82 18.07 0.17
C GLU A 492 26.92 17.26 1.46
N ASN A 493 28.07 17.34 2.14
CA ASN A 493 28.28 16.70 3.44
C ASN A 493 27.90 17.63 4.60
N LEU A 494 27.46 18.86 4.31
CA LEU A 494 26.99 19.85 5.27
C LEU A 494 25.48 20.05 5.15
N PHE A 495 24.87 20.67 6.15
CA PHE A 495 23.42 20.76 6.29
C PHE A 495 22.90 22.19 6.14
N ARG A 496 21.74 22.33 5.50
CA ARG A 496 20.92 23.54 5.44
C ARG A 496 19.46 23.17 5.62
N THR A 497 18.63 24.12 6.06
CA THR A 497 17.17 23.97 6.17
C THR A 497 16.45 25.18 5.59
N GLY A 498 15.12 25.13 5.56
CA GLY A 498 14.23 26.13 4.94
C GLY A 498 13.64 25.65 3.61
N GLY A 499 12.36 25.96 3.39
CA GLY A 499 11.59 25.57 2.20
C GLY A 499 10.52 24.52 2.48
N ALA A 500 9.76 24.15 1.46
CA ALA A 500 8.57 23.31 1.51
C ALA A 500 8.80 21.91 2.11
N GLN A 501 10.01 21.37 1.96
CA GLN A 501 10.35 20.01 2.42
C GLN A 501 11.13 19.97 3.75
N SER A 502 11.35 21.12 4.40
CA SER A 502 12.05 21.19 5.70
C SER A 502 11.28 22.05 6.70
N ILE A 503 11.48 23.36 6.67
CA ILE A 503 10.82 24.34 7.53
C ILE A 503 10.05 25.32 6.64
N ARG A 504 8.74 25.07 6.50
CA ARG A 504 7.85 25.94 5.73
C ARG A 504 7.76 27.32 6.35
N GLY A 505 7.50 28.33 5.54
CA GLY A 505 7.55 29.74 5.96
C GLY A 505 8.93 30.41 5.79
N TYR A 506 9.95 29.64 5.43
CA TYR A 506 11.30 30.12 5.10
C TYR A 506 11.64 29.90 3.62
N ASP A 507 12.61 30.67 3.11
CA ASP A 507 13.14 30.48 1.76
C ASP A 507 13.89 29.15 1.65
N TYR A 508 13.90 28.57 0.46
CA TYR A 508 14.59 27.31 0.17
C TYR A 508 16.07 27.37 0.59
N LEU A 509 16.47 26.48 1.49
CA LEU A 509 17.82 26.36 2.06
C LEU A 509 18.38 27.65 2.70
N SER A 510 17.52 28.57 3.15
CA SER A 510 17.90 29.87 3.74
C SER A 510 18.42 29.83 5.17
N ILE A 511 18.28 28.69 5.87
CA ILE A 511 18.74 28.53 7.25
C ILE A 511 20.03 27.71 7.23
N GLY A 512 21.10 28.33 7.72
CA GLY A 512 22.46 27.81 7.68
C GLY A 512 23.45 28.79 8.29
N VAL A 513 24.72 28.67 7.94
CA VAL A 513 25.81 29.48 8.48
C VAL A 513 26.14 30.64 7.52
N PRO A 514 26.04 31.91 7.93
CA PRO A 514 26.47 33.03 7.09
C PRO A 514 27.99 32.99 6.81
N GLU A 515 28.38 33.13 5.54
CA GLU A 515 29.78 33.23 5.12
C GLU A 515 29.89 33.95 3.77
N GLY A 516 30.77 34.96 3.68
CA GLY A 516 31.12 35.56 2.39
C GLY A 516 29.95 36.15 1.60
N GLY A 517 28.91 36.64 2.28
CA GLY A 517 27.70 37.18 1.65
C GLY A 517 26.67 36.12 1.22
N ALA A 518 26.90 34.85 1.55
CA ALA A 518 25.99 33.73 1.30
C ALA A 518 25.58 33.06 2.62
N ILE A 519 24.56 32.20 2.56
CA ILE A 519 24.25 31.24 3.63
C ILE A 519 24.80 29.89 3.21
N VAL A 520 25.76 29.33 3.94
CA VAL A 520 26.42 28.04 3.66
C VAL A 520 25.95 26.92 4.59
N GLY A 521 26.33 25.68 4.29
CA GLY A 521 25.99 24.52 5.14
C GLY A 521 26.71 24.52 6.50
N GLY A 522 25.99 24.09 7.53
CA GLY A 522 26.50 23.83 8.88
C GLY A 522 26.83 22.35 9.12
N ARG A 523 27.45 22.05 10.27
CA ARG A 523 27.77 20.67 10.69
C ARG A 523 26.67 20.03 11.52
N VAL A 524 25.73 20.81 12.04
CA VAL A 524 24.63 20.35 12.89
C VAL A 524 23.31 20.56 12.15
N LEU A 525 22.44 19.56 12.24
CA LEU A 525 21.07 19.59 11.75
C LEU A 525 20.18 18.95 12.81
N ALA A 526 19.10 19.64 13.17
CA ALA A 526 17.97 19.01 13.84
C ALA A 526 16.70 19.71 13.39
N LEU A 527 15.70 18.94 12.98
CA LEU A 527 14.37 19.43 12.67
C LEU A 527 13.31 18.37 12.95
N GLY A 528 12.09 18.85 13.21
CA GLY A 528 10.90 18.07 13.36
C GLY A 528 9.72 18.76 12.68
N SER A 529 8.81 17.97 12.14
CA SER A 529 7.59 18.42 11.50
C SER A 529 6.42 17.55 11.94
N LEU A 530 5.28 18.17 12.20
CA LEU A 530 4.01 17.51 12.47
C LEU A 530 2.96 18.09 11.53
N GLU A 531 2.30 17.24 10.75
CA GLU A 531 1.24 17.62 9.82
C GLU A 531 0.00 16.74 10.06
N TYR A 532 -1.16 17.38 10.19
CA TYR A 532 -2.45 16.70 10.21
C TYR A 532 -3.19 17.00 8.90
N GLN A 533 -3.61 15.95 8.19
CA GLN A 533 -4.42 16.03 6.98
C GLN A 533 -5.83 15.51 7.25
N HIS A 534 -6.86 16.26 6.86
CA HIS A 534 -8.26 15.88 6.99
C HIS A 534 -8.97 15.88 5.62
N PRO A 535 -9.71 14.83 5.25
CA PRO A 535 -10.43 14.79 3.99
C PRO A 535 -11.53 15.86 3.96
N ILE A 536 -11.55 16.70 2.93
CA ILE A 536 -12.57 17.75 2.73
C ILE A 536 -13.48 17.46 1.54
N ALA A 537 -12.98 16.72 0.53
CA ALA A 537 -13.75 16.24 -0.61
C ALA A 537 -13.03 15.00 -1.19
N PRO A 538 -13.65 14.24 -2.13
CA PRO A 538 -12.97 13.11 -2.77
C PRO A 538 -11.62 13.54 -3.37
N LYS A 539 -10.52 12.91 -2.91
CA LYS A 539 -9.11 13.20 -3.29
C LYS A 539 -8.55 14.56 -2.83
N TRP A 540 -9.31 15.35 -2.06
CA TRP A 540 -8.88 16.64 -1.52
C TRP A 540 -8.83 16.60 0.00
N TYR A 541 -7.73 17.12 0.56
CA TYR A 541 -7.51 17.15 2.00
C TYR A 541 -7.08 18.55 2.43
N GLY A 542 -7.65 19.04 3.52
CA GLY A 542 -7.09 20.17 4.25
C GLY A 542 -5.91 19.69 5.08
N ALA A 543 -4.89 20.53 5.28
CA ALA A 543 -3.72 20.23 6.08
C ALA A 543 -3.43 21.38 7.05
N ALA A 544 -2.96 21.03 8.25
CA ALA A 544 -2.39 21.97 9.21
C ALA A 544 -1.06 21.40 9.70
N PHE A 545 -0.05 22.26 9.84
CA PHE A 545 1.30 21.79 10.16
C PHE A 545 2.09 22.77 11.02
N VAL A 546 3.09 22.20 11.71
CA VAL A 546 4.14 22.91 12.41
C VAL A 546 5.49 22.25 12.12
N ASP A 547 6.47 23.08 11.76
CA ASP A 547 7.84 22.71 11.51
C ASP A 547 8.74 23.46 12.48
N ILE A 548 9.75 22.80 13.03
CA ILE A 548 10.73 23.39 13.93
C ILE A 548 12.10 22.81 13.62
N GLY A 549 13.13 23.66 13.55
CA GLY A 549 14.48 23.17 13.34
C GLY A 549 15.49 24.28 13.07
N ASP A 550 16.74 23.88 12.87
CA ASP A 550 17.83 24.75 12.48
C ASP A 550 18.99 23.94 11.85
N ALA A 551 19.88 24.65 11.15
CA ALA A 551 21.16 24.13 10.70
C ALA A 551 22.28 25.10 11.07
N SER A 552 23.23 24.64 11.89
CA SER A 552 24.28 25.49 12.47
C SER A 552 25.66 24.83 12.40
N ASP A 553 26.74 25.56 12.69
CA ASP A 553 28.08 24.95 12.71
C ASP A 553 28.35 24.15 13.99
N ARG A 554 27.75 24.53 15.12
CA ARG A 554 27.92 23.87 16.42
C ARG A 554 26.61 23.85 17.18
N TRP A 555 26.44 22.85 18.06
CA TRP A 555 25.26 22.73 18.90
C TRP A 555 25.01 23.96 19.79
N VAL A 556 26.08 24.64 20.25
CA VAL A 556 25.95 25.87 21.05
C VAL A 556 25.33 27.04 20.26
N ASP A 557 25.54 27.04 18.93
CA ASP A 557 25.03 28.06 18.01
C ASP A 557 23.64 27.69 17.47
N TYR A 558 23.12 26.51 17.80
CA TYR A 558 21.81 26.05 17.34
C TYR A 558 20.69 26.91 17.92
N ARG A 559 19.84 27.45 17.04
CA ARG A 559 18.72 28.35 17.35
C ARG A 559 17.51 27.95 16.51
N ALA A 560 16.73 26.98 17.02
CA ALA A 560 15.54 26.49 16.34
C ALA A 560 14.58 27.61 15.95
N VAL A 561 14.28 27.68 14.66
CA VAL A 561 13.22 28.53 14.11
C VAL A 561 11.96 27.71 13.89
N ARG A 562 10.81 28.38 13.73
CA ARG A 562 9.50 27.71 13.61
C ARG A 562 8.74 28.22 12.40
N GLY A 563 8.16 27.27 11.68
CA GLY A 563 7.19 27.50 10.61
C GLY A 563 5.87 26.87 10.99
N TYR A 564 4.75 27.55 10.79
CA TYR A 564 3.44 26.92 10.95
C TYR A 564 2.46 27.46 9.93
N GLY A 565 1.48 26.65 9.56
CA GLY A 565 0.60 27.01 8.48
C GLY A 565 -0.51 26.01 8.23
N ALA A 566 -1.27 26.30 7.18
CA ALA A 566 -2.33 25.46 6.67
C ALA A 566 -2.21 25.32 5.16
N GLY A 567 -2.78 24.26 4.62
CA GLY A 567 -2.69 24.00 3.20
C GLY A 567 -3.74 23.03 2.70
N VAL A 568 -3.63 22.73 1.41
CA VAL A 568 -4.50 21.80 0.69
C VAL A 568 -3.62 20.75 0.03
N ARG A 569 -4.08 19.50 0.06
CA ARG A 569 -3.47 18.37 -0.64
C ARG A 569 -4.45 17.86 -1.69
N TRP A 570 -3.99 17.73 -2.92
CA TRP A 570 -4.73 17.05 -3.97
C TRP A 570 -4.01 15.77 -4.36
N ARG A 571 -4.71 14.65 -4.27
CA ARG A 571 -4.19 13.34 -4.65
C ARG A 571 -4.46 13.10 -6.12
N SER A 572 -3.53 13.53 -6.95
CA SER A 572 -3.60 13.32 -8.39
C SER A 572 -3.18 11.89 -8.76
N PRO A 573 -3.56 11.39 -9.96
CA PRO A 573 -3.10 10.08 -10.45
C PRO A 573 -1.57 9.95 -10.56
N VAL A 574 -0.85 11.07 -10.65
CA VAL A 574 0.61 11.11 -10.86
C VAL A 574 1.38 11.48 -9.58
N GLY A 575 0.71 11.55 -8.43
CA GLY A 575 1.30 11.87 -7.13
C GLY A 575 0.57 12.98 -6.36
N PRO A 576 0.90 13.18 -5.08
CA PRO A 576 0.30 14.24 -4.28
C PRO A 576 0.80 15.62 -4.72
N VAL A 577 -0.12 16.59 -4.73
CA VAL A 577 0.13 18.01 -4.93
C VAL A 577 -0.17 18.73 -3.63
N SER A 578 0.75 19.57 -3.15
CA SER A 578 0.57 20.38 -1.95
C SER A 578 0.62 21.87 -2.26
N LEU A 579 -0.32 22.61 -1.68
CA LEU A 579 -0.32 24.07 -1.62
C LEU A 579 -0.43 24.48 -0.15
N ASP A 580 0.59 25.15 0.36
CA ASP A 580 0.75 25.51 1.76
C ASP A 580 0.91 27.03 1.91
N LEU A 581 0.17 27.65 2.82
CA LEU A 581 0.42 29.00 3.30
C LEU A 581 1.05 28.90 4.69
N ALA A 582 2.30 29.31 4.81
CA ALA A 582 3.09 29.15 6.02
C ALA A 582 3.63 30.49 6.52
N TYR A 583 3.61 30.68 7.84
CA TYR A 583 4.21 31.82 8.53
C TYR A 583 5.55 31.42 9.14
N GLY A 584 6.62 32.11 8.75
CA GLY A 584 7.95 31.96 9.33
C GLY A 584 8.08 32.86 10.57
N GLN A 585 8.13 32.26 11.76
CA GLN A 585 8.06 32.98 13.03
C GLN A 585 9.17 34.02 13.19
N SER A 586 10.43 33.66 12.89
CA SER A 586 11.57 34.57 13.10
C SER A 586 11.64 35.69 12.06
N VAL A 587 11.16 35.45 10.83
CA VAL A 587 11.19 36.42 9.73
C VAL A 587 9.92 37.27 9.64
N HIS A 588 8.89 36.95 10.43
CA HIS A 588 7.59 37.64 10.45
C HIS A 588 6.95 37.77 9.07
N ARG A 589 7.01 36.70 8.26
CA ARG A 589 6.54 36.71 6.87
C ARG A 589 5.71 35.47 6.55
N TRP A 590 4.65 35.70 5.78
CA TRP A 590 3.87 34.66 5.13
C TRP A 590 4.54 34.25 3.81
N ARG A 591 4.51 32.95 3.52
CA ARG A 591 5.00 32.38 2.28
C ARG A 591 4.06 31.33 1.75
N LEU A 592 3.87 31.37 0.44
CA LEU A 592 3.20 30.31 -0.30
C LEU A 592 4.24 29.26 -0.69
N HIS A 593 3.92 28.00 -0.42
CA HIS A 593 4.69 26.83 -0.82
C HIS A 593 3.82 26.00 -1.75
N LEU A 594 4.28 25.78 -2.97
CA LEU A 594 3.64 24.87 -3.92
C LEU A 594 4.62 23.76 -4.26
N ALA A 595 4.18 22.51 -4.14
CA ALA A 595 4.93 21.37 -4.64
C ALA A 595 4.00 20.44 -5.43
N VAL A 596 4.26 20.32 -6.72
CA VAL A 596 3.62 19.33 -7.59
C VAL A 596 4.61 18.17 -7.71
N GLY A 597 4.37 17.00 -7.09
CA GLY A 597 5.27 15.84 -7.22
C GLY A 597 5.12 15.11 -8.57
N TYR A 598 6.07 14.24 -8.91
CA TYR A 598 5.78 13.10 -9.81
C TYR A 598 5.98 11.80 -9.05
N ALA A 599 5.23 10.78 -9.48
CA ALA A 599 5.57 9.38 -9.32
C ALA A 599 6.03 8.86 -10.70
N PHE A 600 7.22 8.27 -10.78
CA PHE A 600 7.70 7.52 -11.97
C PHE A 600 8.31 6.18 -11.57
#